data_AF-A0A814LG60-F1
#
_entry.id   AF-A0A814LG60-F1
#
_cell.length_a   1.000
_cell.length_b   1.000
_cell.length_c   1.000
_cell.angle_alpha   90.00
_cell.angle_beta   90.00
_cell.angle_gamma   90.00
#
_symmetry.space_group_name_H-M   'P 1'
#
loop_
_entity.id
_entity.type
_entity.pdbx_description
1 polymer ?
#
loop_
_entity_poly.entity_id
_entity_poly.type
_entity_poly.pdbx_seq_one_letter_code
_entity_poly.pdbx_strand_id
1 'polypeptide(L)'
;MEDCIRQNGLLHELPELDKIYVVNVNNVHWIVLTNIDPQNREPNDCFYNFDNNQWCQQNWYVYDSLNNPNNCQATSSILRLIYPERKGIKVHLVNVEPQVGQNDCGLFAISYAQVLSYGRDPYNYRFNQSKMRETYNFFINYDSFPTFEFFEISNKSKILNEIVVNF
;
A
#
# COMPACT_ATOMS: atom_id res chain seq x y z
N MET A 1 -28.15 30.41 -20.88
CA MET A 1 -27.77 31.04 -19.61
C MET A 1 -28.83 30.61 -18.62
N GLU A 2 -28.57 29.49 -17.95
CA GLU A 2 -29.35 29.00 -16.81
C GLU A 2 -28.34 28.41 -15.83
N ASP A 3 -28.34 28.98 -14.63
CA ASP A 3 -27.31 28.88 -13.62
C ASP A 3 -27.40 27.57 -12.82
N CYS A 4 -26.23 26.95 -12.66
CA CYS A 4 -25.70 26.32 -11.45
C CYS A 4 -26.69 26.04 -10.29
N ILE A 5 -27.24 24.82 -10.25
CA ILE A 5 -27.68 24.21 -8.99
C ILE A 5 -26.56 23.29 -8.51
N ARG A 6 -25.70 23.84 -7.63
CA ARG A 6 -24.80 23.05 -6.78
C ARG A 6 -25.67 22.20 -5.85
N GLN A 7 -25.84 20.93 -6.18
CA GLN A 7 -26.25 19.95 -5.18
C GLN A 7 -25.06 19.73 -4.24
N ASN A 8 -25.07 20.48 -3.14
CA ASN A 8 -24.37 20.15 -1.89
C ASN A 8 -25.04 18.91 -1.27
N GLY A 9 -24.98 17.77 -1.97
CA GLY A 9 -25.18 16.48 -1.36
C GLY A 9 -23.87 16.10 -0.69
N LEU A 10 -23.88 16.06 0.64
CA LEU A 10 -22.92 15.31 1.44
C LEU A 10 -22.85 13.89 0.87
N LEU A 11 -21.97 13.67 -0.09
CA LEU A 11 -21.38 12.36 -0.30
C LEU A 11 -20.64 12.11 1.01
N HIS A 12 -21.27 11.36 1.91
CA HIS A 12 -20.51 10.56 2.85
C HIS A 12 -19.51 9.79 1.99
N GLU A 13 -18.27 10.27 1.94
CA GLU A 13 -17.16 9.51 1.40
C GLU A 13 -17.22 8.17 2.14
N LEU A 14 -17.40 7.09 1.38
CA LEU A 14 -17.29 5.74 1.92
C LEU A 14 -16.01 5.69 2.77
N PRO A 15 -16.01 5.01 3.94
CA PRO A 15 -14.78 4.83 4.70
C PRO A 15 -13.72 4.35 3.72
N GLU A 16 -12.54 4.97 3.76
CA GLU A 16 -11.53 4.70 2.75
C GLU A 16 -11.27 3.20 2.68
N LEU A 17 -11.52 2.62 1.50
CA LEU A 17 -11.21 1.22 1.26
C LEU A 17 -9.75 0.96 1.66
N ASP A 18 -9.53 -0.17 2.31
CA ASP A 18 -8.21 -0.70 2.57
C ASP A 18 -7.49 -0.89 1.23
N LYS A 19 -6.30 -0.30 1.12
CA LYS A 19 -5.49 -0.27 -0.09
C LYS A 19 -4.14 -0.89 0.19
N ILE A 20 -3.74 -1.83 -0.65
CA ILE A 20 -2.40 -2.40 -0.66
C ILE A 20 -1.80 -2.15 -2.04
N TYR A 21 -0.73 -1.36 -2.09
CA TYR A 21 0.04 -1.11 -3.30
C TYR A 21 1.37 -1.85 -3.24
N VAL A 22 1.66 -2.65 -4.27
CA VAL A 22 3.02 -3.15 -4.51
C VAL A 22 3.72 -2.16 -5.43
N VAL A 23 4.70 -1.43 -4.89
CA VAL A 23 5.33 -0.29 -5.56
C VAL A 23 6.75 -0.63 -5.93
N ASN A 24 7.13 -0.37 -7.18
CA ASN A 24 8.52 -0.37 -7.58
C ASN A 24 9.15 1.00 -7.30
N VAL A 25 10.15 1.03 -6.42
CA VAL A 25 10.94 2.24 -6.12
C VAL A 25 12.29 2.16 -6.81
N ASN A 26 12.67 3.29 -7.42
CA ASN A 26 13.95 3.47 -8.12
C ASN A 26 14.23 2.45 -9.25
N ASN A 27 13.21 1.84 -9.84
CA ASN A 27 13.30 0.84 -10.92
C ASN A 27 14.04 -0.45 -10.56
N VAL A 28 14.33 -0.70 -9.27
CA VAL A 28 15.17 -1.83 -8.85
C VAL A 28 14.67 -2.56 -7.60
N HIS A 29 13.70 -2.00 -6.88
CA HIS A 29 13.29 -2.52 -5.59
C HIS A 29 11.78 -2.47 -5.41
N TRP A 30 11.19 -3.54 -4.87
CA TRP A 30 9.76 -3.66 -4.66
C TRP A 30 9.43 -3.56 -3.17
N ILE A 31 8.40 -2.78 -2.84
CA ILE A 31 7.93 -2.55 -1.47
C ILE A 31 6.40 -2.59 -1.42
N VAL A 32 5.84 -2.67 -0.22
CA VAL A 32 4.40 -2.49 -0.02
C VAL A 32 4.13 -1.14 0.62
N LEU A 33 3.10 -0.46 0.12
CA LEU A 33 2.55 0.78 0.65
C LEU A 33 1.05 0.58 0.92
N THR A 34 0.57 0.91 2.12
CA THR A 34 -0.82 0.67 2.50
C THR A 34 -1.35 1.71 3.48
N ASN A 35 -2.67 1.93 3.49
CA ASN A 35 -3.38 2.70 4.52
C ASN A 35 -3.93 1.80 5.66
N ILE A 36 -3.70 0.49 5.61
CA ILE A 36 -4.07 -0.45 6.66
C ILE A 36 -3.17 -0.19 7.87
N ASP A 37 -3.77 0.20 8.99
CA ASP A 37 -3.05 0.31 10.26
C ASP A 37 -2.86 -1.09 10.87
N PRO A 38 -1.61 -1.57 11.03
CA PRO A 38 -1.36 -2.87 11.64
C PRO A 38 -1.81 -2.98 13.10
N GLN A 39 -1.94 -1.85 13.80
CA GLN A 39 -2.26 -1.79 15.23
C GLN A 39 -3.71 -1.39 15.52
N ASN A 40 -4.42 -0.85 14.53
CA ASN A 40 -5.77 -0.32 14.70
C ASN A 40 -6.69 -0.86 13.60
N ARG A 41 -7.75 -1.56 13.99
CA ARG A 41 -8.75 -2.11 13.06
C ARG A 41 -9.87 -1.13 12.71
N GLU A 42 -9.86 0.05 13.34
CA GLU A 42 -10.79 1.12 13.00
C GLU A 42 -10.31 1.80 11.71
N PRO A 43 -11.21 2.14 10.77
CA PRO A 43 -10.87 2.84 9.55
C PRO A 43 -10.04 4.10 9.86
N ASN A 44 -8.98 4.33 9.08
CA ASN A 44 -8.24 5.59 9.08
C ASN A 44 -9.09 6.70 8.42
N ASP A 45 -10.25 6.99 8.99
CA ASP A 45 -11.17 7.99 8.48
C ASP A 45 -10.58 9.39 8.67
N CYS A 46 -10.35 10.06 7.55
CA CYS A 46 -9.96 11.46 7.55
C CYS A 46 -11.20 12.32 7.84
N PHE A 47 -11.41 12.73 9.08
CA PHE A 47 -12.37 13.79 9.39
C PHE A 47 -11.66 15.15 9.53
N TYR A 48 -12.34 16.22 9.14
CA TYR A 48 -11.85 17.57 9.45
C TYR A 48 -12.20 17.86 10.91
N ASN A 49 -11.21 18.11 11.75
CA ASN A 49 -11.44 18.49 13.13
C ASN A 49 -11.71 20.00 13.19
N PHE A 50 -12.98 20.34 13.40
CA PHE A 50 -13.45 21.73 13.47
C PHE A 50 -12.94 22.47 14.72
N ASP A 51 -12.62 21.76 15.80
CA ASP A 51 -12.21 22.35 17.08
C ASP A 51 -10.77 22.90 17.05
N ASN A 52 -9.90 22.29 16.25
CA ASN A 52 -8.50 22.70 16.11
C ASN A 52 -8.11 23.13 14.68
N ASN A 53 -9.10 23.28 13.79
CA ASN A 53 -8.91 23.68 12.40
C ASN A 53 -7.87 22.82 11.66
N GLN A 54 -7.83 21.52 11.97
CA GLN A 54 -6.81 20.58 11.49
C GLN A 54 -7.45 19.40 10.77
N TRP A 55 -6.86 19.01 9.65
CA TRP A 55 -7.19 17.74 9.00
C TRP A 55 -6.67 16.59 9.86
N CYS A 56 -7.49 15.56 10.11
CA CYS A 56 -7.00 14.33 10.70
C CYS A 56 -5.86 13.76 9.85
N GLN A 57 -4.80 13.31 10.52
CA GLN A 57 -3.61 12.83 9.86
C GLN A 57 -3.88 11.48 9.23
N GLN A 58 -3.75 11.41 7.90
CA GLN A 58 -3.82 10.12 7.22
C GLN A 58 -2.49 9.39 7.37
N ASN A 59 -2.51 8.25 8.04
CA ASN A 59 -1.33 7.42 8.19
C ASN A 59 -1.27 6.38 7.07
N TRP A 60 -0.09 6.26 6.48
CA TRP A 60 0.27 5.24 5.51
C TRP A 60 1.51 4.50 6.01
N TYR A 61 1.64 3.25 5.62
CA TYR A 61 2.66 2.35 6.12
C TYR A 61 3.43 1.75 4.95
N VAL A 62 4.75 1.74 5.07
CA VAL A 62 5.68 1.16 4.10
C VAL A 62 6.30 -0.07 4.73
N TYR A 63 6.19 -1.19 4.01
CA TYR A 63 6.88 -2.44 4.34
C TYR A 63 7.96 -2.66 3.29
N ASP A 64 9.21 -2.57 3.74
CA ASP A 64 10.41 -2.68 2.92
C ASP A 64 11.29 -3.80 3.48
N SER A 65 11.55 -4.83 2.68
CA SER A 65 12.43 -5.93 3.05
C SER A 65 13.90 -5.53 3.26
N LEU A 66 14.32 -4.33 2.85
CA LEU A 66 15.62 -3.76 3.21
C LEU A 66 15.54 -2.79 4.40
N ASN A 67 14.34 -2.53 4.94
CA ASN A 67 14.08 -1.53 5.98
C ASN A 67 14.76 -0.17 5.68
N ASN A 68 14.72 0.28 4.42
CA ASN A 68 15.48 1.45 3.98
C ASN A 68 14.62 2.73 4.07
N PRO A 69 14.97 3.70 4.95
CA PRO A 69 14.19 4.92 5.12
C PRO A 69 14.12 5.79 3.85
N ASN A 70 15.10 5.68 2.94
CA ASN A 70 15.08 6.42 1.68
C ASN A 70 13.92 5.97 0.76
N ASN A 71 13.56 4.68 0.82
CA ASN A 71 12.43 4.13 0.05
C ASN A 71 11.09 4.63 0.60
N CYS A 72 10.99 4.84 1.92
CA CYS A 72 9.84 5.48 2.57
C CYS A 72 9.65 6.95 2.14
N GLN A 73 10.75 7.67 1.95
CA GLN A 73 10.69 9.05 1.45
C GLN A 73 10.26 9.10 -0.02
N ALA A 74 10.74 8.16 -0.85
CA ALA A 74 10.33 8.05 -2.24
C ALA A 74 8.81 7.77 -2.38
N THR A 75 8.27 6.85 -1.57
CA THR A 75 6.82 6.55 -1.54
C THR A 75 5.97 7.72 -1.05
N SER A 76 6.47 8.53 -0.12
CA SER A 76 5.80 9.77 0.27
C SER A 76 5.60 10.71 -0.92
N SER A 77 6.52 10.73 -1.88
CA SER A 77 6.39 11.52 -3.10
C SER A 77 5.39 10.91 -4.07
N ILE A 78 5.35 9.58 -4.19
CA ILE A 78 4.38 8.84 -5.00
C ILE A 78 2.96 9.08 -4.49
N LEU A 79 2.71 8.99 -3.17
CA LEU A 79 1.39 9.24 -2.60
C LEU A 79 0.86 10.64 -2.86
N ARG A 80 1.72 11.66 -2.80
CA ARG A 80 1.33 13.05 -3.13
C ARG A 80 0.95 13.23 -4.60
N LEU A 81 1.40 12.34 -5.49
CA LEU A 81 0.99 12.34 -6.90
C LEU A 81 -0.33 11.60 -7.11
N ILE A 82 -0.56 10.50 -6.37
CA ILE A 82 -1.81 9.73 -6.43
C ILE A 82 -2.97 10.53 -5.81
N TYR A 83 -2.69 11.24 -4.70
CA TYR A 83 -3.68 11.99 -3.93
C TYR A 83 -3.25 13.47 -3.74
N PRO A 84 -3.21 14.27 -4.81
CA PRO A 84 -2.71 15.66 -4.76
C PRO A 84 -3.55 16.59 -3.88
N GLU A 85 -4.84 16.29 -3.70
CA GLU A 85 -5.78 17.04 -2.86
C GLU A 85 -5.61 16.76 -1.36
N ARG A 86 -5.01 15.62 -1.00
CA ARG A 86 -4.88 15.20 0.39
C ARG A 86 -3.73 15.92 1.08
N LYS A 87 -4.06 16.66 2.13
CA LYS A 87 -3.10 17.34 2.99
C LYS A 87 -2.81 16.48 4.23
N GLY A 88 -1.57 16.53 4.70
CA GLY A 88 -1.22 15.92 5.99
C GLY A 88 -1.02 14.41 5.98
N ILE A 89 -0.81 13.79 4.81
CA ILE A 89 -0.40 12.37 4.71
C ILE A 89 0.95 12.19 5.42
N LYS A 90 0.98 11.24 6.35
CA LYS A 90 2.20 10.74 7.01
C LYS A 90 2.48 9.32 6.54
N VAL A 91 3.72 9.07 6.16
CA VAL A 91 4.18 7.73 5.76
C VAL A 91 5.16 7.22 6.79
N HIS A 92 4.91 6.01 7.29
CA HIS A 92 5.68 5.37 8.34
C HIS A 92 6.36 4.13 7.80
N LEU A 93 7.67 4.00 8.02
CA LEU A 93 8.38 2.75 7.73
C LEU A 93 8.14 1.75 8.87
N VAL A 94 7.61 0.58 8.54
CA VAL A 94 7.43 -0.52 9.49
C VAL A 94 8.66 -1.42 9.44
N ASN A 95 9.29 -1.65 10.60
CA ASN A 95 10.50 -2.45 10.70
C ASN A 95 10.18 -3.95 10.64
N VAL A 96 10.35 -4.58 9.48
CA VAL A 96 10.01 -5.99 9.23
C VAL A 96 11.24 -6.89 9.21
N GLU A 97 11.01 -8.21 9.12
CA GLU A 97 12.08 -9.17 8.86
C GLU A 97 12.80 -8.82 7.54
N PRO A 98 14.12 -8.56 7.57
CA PRO A 98 14.83 -8.16 6.37
C PRO A 98 15.07 -9.34 5.43
N GLN A 99 15.10 -9.08 4.13
CA GLN A 99 15.62 -10.03 3.15
C GLN A 99 17.13 -10.25 3.33
N VAL A 100 17.61 -11.40 2.86
CA VAL A 100 19.03 -11.74 2.77
C VAL A 100 19.41 -11.75 1.29
N GLY A 101 20.35 -10.89 0.92
CA GLY A 101 20.72 -10.64 -0.47
C GLY A 101 19.84 -9.58 -1.12
N GLN A 102 19.88 -9.47 -2.46
CA GLN A 102 19.30 -8.34 -3.19
C GLN A 102 18.08 -8.70 -4.06
N ASN A 103 17.76 -9.99 -4.24
CA ASN A 103 16.87 -10.44 -5.32
C ASN A 103 15.45 -10.81 -4.88
N ASP A 104 15.16 -10.77 -3.58
CA ASP A 104 13.88 -11.29 -3.05
C ASP A 104 12.87 -10.18 -2.73
N CYS A 105 13.16 -8.91 -3.02
CA CYS A 105 12.26 -7.79 -2.66
C CYS A 105 10.85 -7.95 -3.21
N GLY A 106 10.70 -8.45 -4.44
CA GLY A 106 9.39 -8.76 -5.01
C GLY A 106 8.65 -9.88 -4.26
N LEU A 107 9.38 -10.92 -3.84
CA LEU A 107 8.81 -12.06 -3.11
C LEU A 107 8.36 -11.65 -1.69
N PHE A 108 9.15 -10.81 -1.02
CA PHE A 108 8.73 -10.21 0.26
C PHE A 108 7.55 -9.27 0.09
N ALA A 109 7.55 -8.40 -0.93
CA ALA A 109 6.43 -7.49 -1.17
C ALA A 109 5.11 -8.25 -1.38
N ILE A 110 5.11 -9.32 -2.17
CA ILE A 110 3.95 -10.20 -2.35
C ILE A 110 3.54 -10.83 -1.01
N SER A 111 4.50 -11.33 -0.23
CA SER A 111 4.23 -11.96 1.06
C SER A 111 3.66 -10.98 2.08
N TYR A 112 4.14 -9.74 2.11
CA TYR A 112 3.60 -8.68 2.96
C TYR A 112 2.17 -8.31 2.56
N ALA A 113 1.92 -8.12 1.26
CA ALA A 113 0.60 -7.85 0.74
C ALA A 113 -0.40 -8.98 1.10
N GLN A 114 0.04 -10.23 1.01
CA GLN A 114 -0.75 -11.39 1.43
C GLN A 114 -1.02 -11.43 2.94
N VAL A 115 -0.04 -11.09 3.78
CA VAL A 115 -0.25 -11.05 5.24
C VAL A 115 -1.24 -9.94 5.61
N LEU A 116 -1.11 -8.77 4.98
CA LEU A 116 -2.01 -7.64 5.14
C LEU A 116 -3.43 -7.96 4.68
N SER A 117 -3.60 -8.66 3.55
CA SER A 117 -4.92 -9.06 3.04
C SER A 117 -5.69 -9.99 3.98
N TYR A 118 -5.00 -10.72 4.84
CA TYR A 118 -5.61 -11.52 5.90
C TYR A 118 -5.86 -10.73 7.19
N GLY A 119 -5.73 -9.40 7.17
CA GLY A 119 -5.89 -8.53 8.33
C GLY A 119 -4.81 -8.74 9.39
N ARG A 120 -3.60 -9.09 8.97
CA ARG A 120 -2.46 -9.36 9.86
C ARG A 120 -1.29 -8.43 9.54
N ASP A 121 -0.45 -8.19 10.53
CA ASP A 121 0.69 -7.29 10.41
C ASP A 121 1.99 -8.07 10.09
N PRO A 122 2.66 -7.79 8.93
CA PRO A 122 3.95 -8.37 8.56
C PRO A 122 5.07 -8.23 9.60
N TYR A 123 5.04 -7.20 10.46
CA TYR A 123 5.99 -7.03 11.58
C TYR A 123 6.08 -8.28 12.47
N ASN A 124 4.96 -8.98 12.64
CA ASN A 124 4.84 -10.13 13.54
C ASN A 124 5.29 -11.45 12.90
N TYR A 125 5.82 -11.44 11.68
CA TYR A 125 6.16 -12.64 10.93
C TYR A 125 7.66 -12.77 10.70
N ARG A 126 8.13 -14.01 10.75
CA ARG A 126 9.45 -14.41 10.24
C ARG A 126 9.25 -15.11 8.91
N PHE A 127 9.93 -14.63 7.88
CA PHE A 127 9.79 -15.13 6.52
C PHE A 127 10.94 -16.07 6.18
N ASN A 128 10.62 -17.33 5.86
CA ASN A 128 11.62 -18.28 5.37
C ASN A 128 11.81 -18.09 3.85
N GLN A 129 12.80 -17.30 3.46
CA GLN A 129 13.09 -16.98 2.04
C GLN A 129 13.21 -18.20 1.13
N SER A 130 13.95 -19.23 1.55
CA SER A 130 14.09 -20.45 0.75
C SER A 130 12.73 -21.09 0.50
N LYS A 131 11.88 -21.18 1.55
CA LYS A 131 10.55 -21.76 1.40
C LYS A 131 9.61 -20.88 0.58
N MET A 132 9.70 -19.56 0.71
CA MET A 132 8.92 -18.64 -0.12
C MET A 132 9.28 -18.82 -1.60
N ARG A 133 10.58 -18.93 -1.93
CA ARG A 133 11.03 -19.14 -3.32
C ARG A 133 10.52 -20.46 -3.88
N GLU A 134 10.65 -21.56 -3.13
CA GLU A 134 10.10 -22.87 -3.51
C GLU A 134 8.60 -22.80 -3.78
N THR A 135 7.86 -22.14 -2.88
CA THR A 135 6.40 -22.04 -2.95
C THR A 135 5.95 -21.18 -4.13
N TYR A 136 6.60 -20.03 -4.35
CA TYR A 136 6.31 -19.18 -5.50
C TYR A 136 6.60 -19.90 -6.83
N ASN A 137 7.75 -20.58 -6.92
CA ASN A 137 8.09 -21.38 -8.11
C ASN A 137 7.10 -22.52 -8.33
N PHE A 138 6.59 -23.14 -7.28
CA PHE A 138 5.52 -24.13 -7.40
C PHE A 138 4.27 -23.50 -8.02
N PHE A 139 3.77 -22.38 -7.50
CA PHE A 139 2.57 -21.74 -8.05
C PHE A 139 2.74 -21.31 -9.52
N ILE A 140 3.89 -20.72 -9.86
CA ILE A 140 4.21 -20.29 -11.23
C ILE A 140 4.25 -21.48 -12.20
N ASN A 141 4.89 -22.58 -11.82
CA ASN A 141 5.08 -23.72 -12.71
C ASN A 141 3.80 -24.54 -12.95
N TYR A 142 2.84 -24.47 -12.02
CA TYR A 142 1.61 -25.27 -12.05
C TYR A 142 0.35 -24.43 -12.25
N ASP A 143 0.49 -23.12 -12.53
CA ASP A 143 -0.62 -22.15 -12.66
C ASP A 143 -1.68 -22.29 -11.55
N SER A 144 -1.19 -22.43 -10.32
CA SER A 144 -1.99 -22.82 -9.15
C SER A 144 -2.07 -21.70 -8.11
N PHE A 145 -2.22 -20.46 -8.58
CA PHE A 145 -2.30 -19.31 -7.70
C PHE A 145 -3.54 -19.41 -6.79
N PRO A 146 -3.42 -19.03 -5.51
CA PRO A 146 -4.59 -18.79 -4.69
C PRO A 146 -5.45 -17.70 -5.36
N THR A 147 -6.77 -17.79 -5.25
CA THR A 147 -7.69 -16.79 -5.79
C THR A 147 -7.41 -15.41 -5.16
N PHE A 148 -6.80 -14.52 -5.94
CA PHE A 148 -6.64 -13.10 -5.65
C PHE A 148 -7.11 -12.34 -6.89
N GLU A 149 -7.96 -11.32 -6.70
CA GLU A 149 -8.31 -10.39 -7.78
C GLU A 149 -7.24 -9.28 -7.84
N PHE A 150 -6.51 -9.23 -8.95
CA PHE A 150 -5.52 -8.20 -9.22
C PHE A 150 -6.10 -7.18 -10.21
N PHE A 151 -6.02 -5.89 -9.90
CA PHE A 151 -6.32 -4.82 -10.84
C PHE A 151 -5.02 -4.13 -11.25
N GLU A 152 -4.69 -4.19 -12.54
CA GLU A 152 -3.59 -3.44 -13.14
C GLU A 152 -4.09 -2.06 -13.57
N ILE A 153 -3.52 -0.99 -12.99
CA ILE A 153 -3.78 0.38 -13.44
C ILE A 153 -2.49 0.89 -14.10
N SER A 154 -2.41 0.77 -15.43
CA SER A 154 -1.29 1.30 -16.20
C SER A 154 -1.59 2.73 -16.67
N ASN A 155 -0.82 3.74 -16.23
CA ASN A 155 -0.93 5.09 -16.76
C ASN A 155 0.10 5.28 -17.90
N LYS A 156 -0.36 5.30 -19.16
CA LYS A 156 0.48 5.30 -20.38
C LYS A 156 1.48 6.47 -20.53
N SER A 157 1.53 7.42 -19.60
CA SER A 157 2.42 8.59 -19.68
C SER A 157 3.62 8.57 -18.72
N LYS A 158 3.62 7.78 -17.64
CA LYS A 158 4.75 7.61 -16.72
C LYS A 158 4.63 6.25 -16.05
N ILE A 159 5.61 5.37 -16.26
CA ILE A 159 5.58 3.98 -15.82
C ILE A 159 5.62 3.94 -14.29
N LEU A 160 4.44 3.79 -13.67
CA LEU A 160 4.24 3.18 -12.37
C LEU A 160 3.42 1.92 -12.66
N ASN A 161 3.99 0.75 -12.37
CA ASN A 161 3.23 -0.49 -12.39
C ASN A 161 2.50 -0.56 -11.05
N GLU A 162 1.20 -0.31 -11.07
CA GLU A 162 0.33 -0.37 -9.91
C GLU A 162 -0.28 -1.78 -9.82
N ILE A 163 -0.10 -2.46 -8.69
CA ILE A 163 -0.87 -3.65 -8.34
C ILE A 163 -1.82 -3.21 -7.22
N VAL A 164 -3.11 -3.11 -7.54
CA VAL A 164 -4.18 -2.88 -6.55
C VAL A 164 -4.85 -4.21 -6.26
N VAL A 165 -4.85 -4.62 -5.00
CA VAL A 165 -5.63 -5.76 -4.50
C VAL A 165 -6.89 -5.19 -3.85
N ASN A 166 -8.06 -5.46 -4.43
CA ASN A 166 -9.36 -5.06 -3.86
C ASN A 166 -10.07 -6.29 -3.26
N PHE A 167 -10.88 -6.08 -2.22
CA PHE A 167 -11.76 -7.09 -1.60
C PHE A 167 -13.22 -6.68 -1.71
#